data_AF-A0A2M8Q609-F1
#
_entry.id   AF-A0A2M8Q609-F1
#
_cell.length_a   1.000
_cell.length_b   1.000
_cell.length_c   1.000
_cell.angle_alpha   90.00
_cell.angle_beta   90.00
_cell.angle_gamma   90.00
#
_symmetry.space_group_name_H-M   'P 1'
#
loop_
_entity.id
_entity.type
_entity.pdbx_description
1 polymer ?
#
loop_
_entity_poly.entity_id
_entity_poly.type
_entity_poly.pdbx_seq_one_letter_code
_entity_poly.pdbx_strand_id
1 'polypeptide(L)'
;LRGTFMSMIFEAAYWGQKAMWFGRLDVPHDLLYLPDAAAACVLLALNDEAYGQTWHVPGAGPLTGEEFIRRVFEAYGKTPKIG
;
A
#
# COMPACT_ATOMS: atom_id res chain seq x y z
N LEU A 1 4.67 -1.54 -12.58
CA LEU A 1 3.81 -0.81 -11.62
C LEU A 1 3.04 0.38 -12.24
N ARG A 2 3.33 0.84 -13.47
CA ARG A 2 2.50 1.87 -14.13
C ARG A 2 1.05 1.40 -14.27
N GLY A 3 0.09 2.25 -13.91
CA GLY A 3 -1.35 2.02 -14.11
C GLY A 3 -2.12 1.46 -12.91
N THR A 4 -1.50 1.37 -11.72
CA THR A 4 -2.23 0.99 -10.50
C THR A 4 -2.69 2.23 -9.72
N PHE A 5 -3.70 2.08 -8.86
CA PHE A 5 -4.13 3.13 -7.95
C PHE A 5 -2.96 3.72 -7.15
N MET A 6 -2.12 2.86 -6.57
CA MET A 6 -0.97 3.30 -5.78
C MET A 6 0.06 4.05 -6.63
N SER A 7 0.29 3.67 -7.89
CA SER A 7 1.25 4.35 -8.78
C SER A 7 0.95 5.83 -8.98
N MET A 8 -0.33 6.23 -8.97
CA MET A 8 -0.73 7.64 -9.11
C MET A 8 -0.24 8.50 -7.94
N ILE A 9 -0.17 7.94 -6.73
CA ILE A 9 0.32 8.65 -5.54
C ILE A 9 1.84 8.86 -5.65
N PHE A 10 2.58 7.83 -6.04
CA PHE A 10 4.03 7.93 -6.25
C PHE A 10 4.40 8.89 -7.38
N GLU A 11 3.66 8.86 -8.50
CA GLU A 11 3.86 9.78 -9.61
C GLU A 11 3.54 11.23 -9.22
N ALA A 12 2.45 11.46 -8.47
CA ALA A 12 2.12 12.77 -7.95
C ALA A 12 3.21 13.31 -7.02
N ALA A 13 3.72 12.48 -6.10
CA ALA A 13 4.82 12.85 -5.22
C ALA A 13 6.09 13.19 -6.01
N TYR A 14 6.47 12.36 -6.98
CA TYR A 14 7.64 12.61 -7.84
C TYR A 14 7.56 13.97 -8.55
N TRP A 15 6.41 14.29 -9.15
CA TRP A 15 6.19 15.56 -9.86
C TRP A 15 5.80 16.74 -8.94
N GLY A 16 5.63 16.52 -7.63
CA GLY A 16 5.15 17.55 -6.70
C GLY A 16 3.72 18.02 -6.99
N GLN A 17 2.89 17.15 -7.56
CA GLN A 17 1.48 17.38 -7.89
C GLN A 17 0.57 16.91 -6.74
N LYS A 18 -0.74 17.08 -6.89
CA LYS A 18 -1.73 16.65 -5.89
C LYS A 18 -1.98 15.14 -6.03
N ALA A 19 -1.80 14.39 -4.95
CA ALA A 19 -2.15 12.97 -4.89
C ALA A 19 -3.64 12.81 -4.58
N MET A 20 -4.28 11.82 -5.22
CA MET A 20 -5.70 11.51 -5.03
C MET A 20 -5.83 10.20 -4.25
N TRP A 21 -6.77 10.17 -3.30
CA TRP A 21 -7.17 8.96 -2.60
C TRP A 21 -8.63 8.63 -2.91
N PHE A 22 -8.94 7.38 -3.22
CA PHE A 22 -10.32 6.96 -3.41
C PHE A 22 -10.96 6.64 -2.07
N GLY A 23 -11.94 7.46 -1.67
CA GLY A 23 -12.69 7.30 -0.43
C GLY A 23 -12.20 8.23 0.67
N ARG A 24 -12.51 7.87 1.92
CA ARG A 24 -12.16 8.67 3.09
C ARG A 24 -10.69 8.54 3.44
N LEU A 25 -10.02 9.68 3.60
CA LEU A 25 -8.61 9.75 3.97
C LEU A 25 -8.32 9.33 5.41
N ASP A 26 -9.30 9.44 6.31
CA ASP A 26 -9.18 9.20 7.75
C ASP A 26 -9.55 7.76 8.17
N VAL A 27 -9.89 6.90 7.21
CA VAL A 27 -10.18 5.49 7.46
C VAL A 27 -8.87 4.69 7.45
N PRO A 28 -8.57 3.89 8.49
CA PRO A 28 -7.38 3.04 8.51
C PRO A 28 -7.46 1.92 7.46
N HIS A 29 -6.33 1.68 6.78
CA HIS A 29 -6.13 0.59 5.83
C HIS A 29 -4.88 -0.20 6.24
N ASP A 30 -4.91 -1.52 6.14
CA ASP A 30 -3.72 -2.34 6.26
C ASP A 30 -3.17 -2.63 4.84
N LEU A 31 -2.03 -2.00 4.53
CA LEU A 31 -1.43 -2.05 3.19
C LEU A 31 -0.36 -3.14 3.14
N LEU A 32 -0.55 -4.13 2.27
CA LEU A 32 0.40 -5.22 2.06
C LEU A 32 1.33 -4.90 0.88
N TYR A 33 2.64 -5.00 1.14
CA TYR A 33 3.65 -4.86 0.11
C TYR A 33 3.67 -6.09 -0.82
N LEU A 34 3.74 -5.85 -2.13
CA LEU A 34 3.54 -6.91 -3.12
C LEU A 34 4.57 -8.06 -3.01
N PRO A 35 5.88 -7.82 -2.83
CA PRO A 35 6.85 -8.88 -2.54
C PRO A 35 6.51 -9.71 -1.29
N ASP A 36 5.99 -9.08 -0.22
CA ASP A 36 5.61 -9.79 0.99
C ASP A 36 4.38 -10.67 0.75
N ALA A 37 3.40 -10.18 -0.02
CA ALA A 37 2.27 -10.97 -0.49
C ALA A 37 2.71 -12.20 -1.30
N ALA A 38 3.67 -12.00 -2.22
CA ALA A 38 4.20 -13.08 -3.04
C ALA A 38 4.95 -14.13 -2.19
N ALA A 39 5.76 -13.68 -1.23
CA ALA A 39 6.43 -14.57 -0.28
C ALA A 39 5.44 -15.39 0.55
N ALA A 40 4.36 -14.75 1.04
CA ALA A 40 3.29 -15.44 1.76
C ALA A 40 2.59 -16.49 0.89
N CYS A 41 2.29 -16.18 -0.37
CA CYS A 41 1.72 -17.16 -1.31
C CYS A 41 2.63 -18.38 -1.50
N VAL A 42 3.93 -18.18 -1.68
CA VAL A 42 4.90 -19.28 -1.82
C VAL A 42 4.97 -20.11 -0.53
N LEU A 43 5.01 -19.46 0.63
CA LEU A 43 5.04 -20.13 1.93
C LEU A 43 3.82 -21.05 2.11
N LEU A 44 2.62 -20.54 1.81
CA LEU A 44 1.38 -21.30 1.93
C LEU A 44 1.32 -22.43 0.90
N ALA A 45 1.78 -22.20 -0.33
CA ALA A 45 1.77 -23.22 -1.37
C ALA A 45 2.72 -24.41 -1.08
N LEU A 46 3.77 -24.19 -0.27
CA LEU A 46 4.75 -25.21 0.11
C LEU A 46 4.43 -25.91 1.43
N ASN A 47 3.29 -25.60 2.07
CA ASN A 47 2.89 -26.20 3.33
C ASN A 47 1.58 -26.99 3.16
N ASP A 48 1.66 -28.32 3.26
CA ASP A 48 0.50 -29.20 3.12
C ASP A 48 -0.61 -28.90 4.16
N GLU A 49 -0.24 -28.46 5.37
CA GLU A 49 -1.21 -28.10 6.42
C GLU A 49 -2.00 -26.82 6.08
N ALA A 50 -1.48 -25.99 5.17
CA ALA A 50 -2.15 -24.78 4.73
C ALA A 50 -3.27 -25.05 3.71
N TYR A 51 -3.30 -26.24 3.09
CA TYR A 51 -4.28 -26.59 2.07
C TYR A 51 -5.71 -26.67 2.65
N GLY A 52 -6.67 -26.09 1.92
CA GLY A 52 -8.07 -26.04 2.34
C GLY A 52 -8.36 -25.09 3.51
N GLN A 53 -7.35 -24.37 4.02
CA GLN A 53 -7.50 -23.38 5.08
C GLN A 53 -7.64 -21.97 4.51
N THR A 54 -8.16 -21.06 5.32
CA THR A 54 -8.22 -19.61 5.00
C THR A 54 -7.15 -18.87 5.78
N TRP A 55 -6.35 -18.07 5.08
CA TRP A 55 -5.24 -17.33 5.68
C TRP A 55 -5.39 -15.83 5.40
N HIS A 56 -5.24 -15.02 6.44
CA HIS A 56 -5.10 -13.57 6.33
C HIS A 56 -3.62 -13.22 6.33
N VAL A 57 -3.16 -12.46 5.34
CA VAL A 57 -1.78 -11.96 5.26
C VAL A 57 -1.81 -10.47 5.63
N PRO A 58 -1.42 -10.10 6.85
CA PRO A 58 -1.43 -8.72 7.29
C PRO A 58 -0.30 -7.92 6.66
N GLY A 59 -0.49 -6.61 6.53
CA GLY A 59 0.56 -5.67 6.18
C GLY A 59 1.36 -5.24 7.42
N ALA A 60 1.98 -4.06 7.34
CA ALA A 60 2.76 -3.50 8.46
C ALA A 60 1.89 -2.94 9.60
N GLY A 61 0.56 -3.02 9.48
CA GLY A 61 -0.39 -2.46 10.43
C GLY A 61 -1.21 -1.30 9.84
N PRO A 62 -2.25 -0.87 10.55
CA PRO A 62 -3.21 0.12 10.06
C PRO A 62 -2.54 1.48 9.82
N LEU A 63 -2.85 2.06 8.66
CA LEU A 63 -2.38 3.36 8.21
C LEU A 63 -3.53 4.08 7.49
N THR A 64 -3.75 5.36 7.79
CA THR A 64 -4.74 6.16 7.06
C THR A 64 -4.22 6.54 5.66
N GLY A 65 -5.12 6.85 4.73
CA GLY A 65 -4.74 7.32 3.40
C GLY A 65 -3.92 8.61 3.45
N GLU A 66 -4.27 9.52 4.38
CA GLU A 66 -3.52 10.74 4.62
C GLU A 66 -2.08 10.47 5.07
N GLU A 67 -1.90 9.61 6.08
CA GLU A 67 -0.56 9.26 6.58
C GLU A 67 0.28 8.58 5.50
N PHE A 68 -0.32 7.69 4.71
CA PHE A 68 0.36 7.06 3.59
C PHE A 68 0.88 8.08 2.57
N ILE A 69 0.02 8.98 2.10
CA ILE A 69 0.40 10.02 1.13
C ILE A 69 1.52 10.90 1.71
N ARG A 70 1.42 11.31 2.97
CA ARG A 70 2.47 12.11 3.63
C ARG A 70 3.82 11.41 3.62
N ARG A 71 3.88 10.12 4.00
CA ARG A 71 5.11 9.32 3.98
C ARG A 71 5.70 9.18 2.58
N VAL A 72 4.86 9.02 1.56
CA VAL A 72 5.34 8.96 0.17
C VAL A 72 5.98 10.29 -0.25
N PHE A 73 5.33 11.43 0.01
CA PHE A 73 5.90 12.74 -0.32
C PHE A 73 7.20 13.03 0.44
N GLU A 74 7.25 12.66 1.72
CA GLU A 74 8.46 12.76 2.55
C GLU A 74 9.63 11.97 1.95
N ALA A 75 9.38 10.74 1.49
CA ALA A 75 10.40 9.91 0.83
C ALA A 75 10.97 10.52 -0.46
N TYR A 76 10.19 11.36 -1.16
CA TYR A 76 10.65 12.14 -2.33
C TYR A 76 11.21 13.53 -1.97
N GLY A 77 11.23 13.91 -0.68
CA GLY A 77 11.65 15.24 -0.23
C GLY A 77 10.72 16.36 -0.70
N LYS A 78 9.41 16.10 -0.79
CA LYS A 78 8.39 17.04 -1.27
C LYS A 78 7.38 17.39 -0.19
N THR A 79 6.79 18.58 -0.29
CA THR A 79 5.66 18.99 0.56
C THR A 79 4.39 18.21 0.14
N PRO A 80 3.73 17.50 1.07
CA PRO A 80 2.51 16.75 0.77
C PRO A 80 1.40 17.64 0.18
N LYS A 81 0.82 17.20 -0.93
CA LYS A 81 -0.39 17.80 -1.54
C LYS A 81 -1.45 16.71 -1.65
N ILE A 82 -2.44 16.78 -0.77
CA ILE A 82 -3.42 15.72 -0.55
C ILE A 82 -4.77 16.13 -1.13
N GLY A 83 -5.50 15.15 -1.69
CA GLY A 83 -6.68 15.36 -2.48
C GLY A 83 -7.85 14.46 -2.22
#